data_AF-A0A7C0UZK8-F1
#
_entry.id   AF-A0A7C0UZK8-F1
#
_cell.length_a   1.000
_cell.length_b   1.000
_cell.length_c   1.000
_cell.angle_alpha   90.00
_cell.angle_beta   90.00
_cell.angle_gamma   90.00
#
_symmetry.space_group_name_H-M   'P 1'
#
loop_
_entity.id
_entity.type
_entity.pdbx_description
1 polymer ?
#
loop_
_entity_poly.entity_id
_entity_poly.type
_entity_poly.pdbx_seq_one_letter_code
_entity_poly.pdbx_strand_id
1 'polypeptide(L)' 'MRVRKLRELTWIEIREVLNNGIERAIIPIGTIEAHGTHLPLGTDLMTAESIAEKLNAMLLPTIF' A
#
# COMPACT_ATOMS: atom_id res chain seq x y z
N MET A 1 -13.12 -4.36 -3.58
CA MET A 1 -13.13 -2.98 -3.01
C MET A 1 -12.14 -2.13 -3.80
N ARG A 2 -12.39 -0.83 -3.97
CA ARG A 2 -11.46 0.08 -4.63
C ARG A 2 -10.28 0.39 -3.71
N VAL A 3 -9.06 0.14 -4.17
CA VAL A 3 -7.83 0.52 -3.45
C VAL A 3 -7.70 2.04 -3.44
N ARG A 4 -7.32 2.62 -2.30
CA ARG A 4 -7.17 4.07 -2.11
C ARG A 4 -5.70 4.40 -1.86
N LYS A 5 -4.91 4.57 -2.92
CA LYS A 5 -3.47 4.85 -2.81
C LYS A 5 -3.24 6.33 -2.56
N LEU A 6 -2.62 6.70 -1.44
CA LEU A 6 -2.38 8.09 -1.04
C LEU A 6 -1.69 8.89 -2.16
N ARG A 7 -0.70 8.29 -2.83
CA ARG A 7 0.09 8.89 -3.91
C ARG A 7 -0.72 9.23 -5.18
N GLU A 8 -1.95 8.71 -5.29
CA GLU A 8 -2.84 8.88 -6.45
C GLU A 8 -4.01 9.82 -6.14
N LEU A 9 -4.10 10.31 -4.90
CA LEU A 9 -5.17 11.18 -4.43
C LEU A 9 -4.66 12.60 -4.18
N THR A 10 -5.50 13.57 -4.51
CA THR A 10 -5.37 14.95 -4.04
C THR A 10 -5.78 15.05 -2.57
N TRP A 11 -5.38 16.14 -1.90
CA TRP A 11 -5.80 16.38 -0.51
C TRP A 11 -7.32 16.56 -0.35
N ILE A 12 -8.02 17.01 -1.40
CA ILE A 12 -9.49 17.10 -1.43
C ILE A 12 -10.10 15.70 -1.39
N GLU A 13 -9.64 14.79 -2.25
CA GLU A 13 -10.12 13.40 -2.28
C GLU A 13 -9.80 12.66 -0.97
N ILE A 14 -8.65 12.95 -0.34
CA ILE A 14 -8.32 12.41 1.00
C ILE A 14 -9.36 12.87 2.02
N ARG A 15 -9.74 14.16 2.02
CA ARG A 15 -10.79 14.68 2.92
C ARG A 15 -12.12 13.94 2.71
N GLU A 16 -12.51 13.69 1.46
CA GLU A 16 -13.73 12.94 1.14
C GLU A 16 -13.65 11.48 1.64
N VAL A 17 -12.51 10.83 1.47
CA VAL A 17 -12.27 9.46 1.96
C VAL A 17 -12.44 9.37 3.48
N LEU A 18 -11.90 10.34 4.22
CA LEU A 18 -12.04 10.42 5.68
C LEU A 18 -13.50 10.67 6.10
N ASN A 19 -14.19 11.62 5.45
CA ASN A 19 -15.61 11.90 5.71
C ASN A 19 -16.53 10.69 5.41
N ASN A 20 -16.11 9.81 4.49
CA ASN A 20 -16.80 8.56 4.16
C ASN A 20 -16.48 7.40 5.13
N GLY A 21 -15.81 7.66 6.26
CA GLY A 21 -15.60 6.70 7.35
C GLY A 21 -14.38 5.77 7.18
N ILE A 22 -13.44 6.10 6.30
CA ILE A 22 -12.16 5.38 6.22
C ILE A 22 -11.19 5.98 7.23
N GLU A 23 -11.03 5.32 8.37
CA GLU A 23 -10.21 5.81 9.49
C GLU A 23 -8.88 5.04 9.66
N ARG A 24 -8.60 4.08 8.76
CA ARG A 24 -7.41 3.22 8.82
C ARG A 24 -6.48 3.51 7.66
N ALA A 25 -5.19 3.57 7.94
CA ALA A 25 -4.13 3.65 6.95
C ALA A 25 -3.14 2.50 7.13
N ILE A 26 -2.52 2.06 6.04
CA ILE A 26 -1.55 0.96 6.03
C ILE A 26 -0.30 1.43 5.30
N ILE A 27 0.85 1.17 5.91
CA ILE A 27 2.17 1.36 5.31
C ILE A 27 2.72 -0.03 5.00
N PRO A 28 2.82 -0.44 3.72
CA PRO A 28 3.53 -1.65 3.36
C PRO A 28 5.03 -1.46 3.61
N ILE A 29 5.66 -2.44 4.25
CA ILE A 29 7.10 -2.43 4.53
C ILE A 29 7.66 -3.78 4.10
N GLY A 30 8.78 -3.75 3.37
CA GLY A 30 9.54 -4.93 2.98
C GLY A 30 11.02 -4.60 2.89
N THR A 31 11.77 -5.42 2.15
CA THR A 31 13.21 -5.27 1.94
C THR A 31 13.57 -5.41 0.45
N ILE A 32 14.81 -5.04 0.13
CA ILE A 32 15.47 -5.39 -1.14
C ILE A 32 16.54 -6.45 -0.83
N GLU A 33 16.23 -7.72 -1.10
CA GLU A 33 17.10 -8.84 -0.76
C GLU A 33 17.00 -10.03 -1.71
N ALA A 34 17.95 -10.96 -1.63
CA ALA A 34 18.01 -12.10 -2.55
C ALA A 34 17.00 -13.20 -2.19
N HIS A 35 16.13 -13.56 -3.13
CA HIS A 35 15.18 -14.68 -3.01
C HIS A 35 15.47 -15.83 -4.00
N GLY A 36 16.76 -16.17 -4.15
CA GLY A 36 17.23 -17.18 -5.10
C GLY A 36 17.27 -16.70 -6.56
N THR A 37 17.59 -17.60 -7.49
CA THR A 37 17.88 -17.26 -8.89
C THR A 37 16.65 -16.96 -9.75
N HIS A 38 15.44 -17.14 -9.22
CA HIS A 38 14.19 -17.13 -9.97
C HIS A 38 13.20 -16.06 -9.52
N LEU A 39 13.50 -15.32 -8.44
CA LEU A 39 12.63 -14.27 -7.90
C LEU A 39 13.32 -12.89 -7.93
N PRO A 40 12.53 -11.81 -8.06
CA PRO A 40 13.04 -10.44 -7.95
C PRO A 40 13.59 -10.11 -6.55
N LEU A 41 14.45 -9.09 -6.45
CA LEU A 41 14.96 -8.63 -5.15
C LEU A 41 13.91 -7.94 -4.27
N GLY A 42 12.80 -7.50 -4.85
CA GLY A 42 11.72 -6.80 -4.15
C GLY A 42 10.53 -7.70 -3.81
N THR A 43 10.72 -9.01 -3.70
CA THR A 43 9.61 -9.95 -3.43
C THR A 43 8.85 -9.58 -2.16
N ASP A 44 9.55 -9.16 -1.10
CA ASP A 44 8.92 -8.73 0.15
C ASP A 44 8.05 -7.49 -0.04
N LEU A 45 8.51 -6.50 -0.83
CA LEU A 45 7.73 -5.31 -1.17
C LEU A 45 6.45 -5.66 -1.95
N MET A 46 6.59 -6.49 -3.00
CA MET A 46 5.45 -6.92 -3.83
C MET A 46 4.41 -7.70 -3.00
N THR A 47 4.89 -8.51 -2.07
CA THR A 47 4.03 -9.29 -1.16
C THR A 47 3.29 -8.38 -0.20
N ALA A 48 4.00 -7.45 0.46
CA ALA A 48 3.41 -6.49 1.38
C ALA A 48 2.36 -5.60 0.68
N GLU A 49 2.66 -5.09 -0.51
CA GLU A 49 1.73 -4.31 -1.33
C GLU A 49 0.47 -5.12 -1.68
N SER A 50 0.64 -6.37 -2.17
CA SER A 50 -0.49 -7.22 -2.57
C SER A 50 -1.43 -7.54 -1.40
N ILE A 51 -0.90 -7.72 -0.19
CA ILE A 51 -1.71 -7.91 1.02
C ILE A 51 -2.44 -6.62 1.36
N ALA A 52 -1.73 -5.48 1.35
CA ALA A 52 -2.27 -4.19 1.75
C ALA A 52 -3.41 -3.72 0.82
N GLU A 53 -3.32 -3.99 -0.49
CA GLU A 53 -4.36 -3.67 -1.47
C GLU A 53 -5.71 -4.36 -1.21
N LYS A 54 -5.72 -5.46 -0.44
CA LYS A 54 -6.96 -6.21 -0.11
C LYS A 54 -7.71 -5.63 1.09
N LEU A 55 -7.12 -4.67 1.81
CA LEU A 55 -7.64 -4.17 3.07
C LEU A 55 -8.49 -2.91 2.88
N ASN A 56 -9.50 -2.70 3.74
CA ASN A 56 -10.34 -1.49 3.71
C ASN A 56 -9.64 -0.32 4.40
N ALA A 57 -8.56 0.15 3.81
CA ALA A 57 -7.73 1.20 4.35
C ALA A 57 -7.22 2.13 3.23
N MET A 58 -6.68 3.27 3.64
CA MET A 58 -5.84 4.09 2.78
C MET A 58 -4.44 3.48 2.70
N LEU A 59 -3.93 3.28 1.49
CA LEU A 59 -2.60 2.74 1.26
C LEU A 59 -1.57 3.87 1.19
N LEU A 60 -0.66 3.91 2.15
CA LEU A 60 0.46 4.83 2.20
C LEU A 60 1.60 4.30 1.31
N PRO A 61 2.59 5.15 0.95
CA PRO A 61 3.74 4.71 0.17
C PRO A 61 4.49 3.57 0.85
N THR A 62 4.89 2.57 0.04
CA THR A 62 5.69 1.44 0.46
C THR A 62 7.09 1.88 0.91
N ILE A 63 7.58 1.28 1.99
CA ILE A 63 8.94 1.49 2.52
C ILE A 63 9.79 0.25 2.20
N PHE A 64 11.02 0.48 1.74
CA PHE A 64 12.02 -0.52 1.38
C PHE A 64 13.32 -0.34 2.14
#